data_AF-A0A7T7HHI9-F1
#
_entry.id   AF-A0A7T7HHI9-F1
#
_cell.length_a   1.000
_cell.length_b   1.000
_cell.length_c   1.000
_cell.angle_alpha   90.00
_cell.angle_beta   90.00
_cell.angle_gamma   90.00
#
_symmetry.space_group_name_H-M   'P 1'
#
loop_
_entity.id
_entity.type
_entity.pdbx_description
1 polymer ?
#
loop_
_entity_poly.entity_id
_entity_poly.type
_entity_poly.pdbx_seq_one_letter_code
_entity_poly.pdbx_strand_id
1 'polypeptide(L)'
;MADIQTPNRHRPELKEMSAAELRRRMTEIEHELHEREKEEKEKARAKVIERAGELRDMFVNALDEAAALEEEHELSIIPVNLREFCTDSKGAFAPSKKWRKPRP
;
A
#
# COMPACT_ATOMS: atom_id res chain seq x y z
N MET A 1 -25.22 26.88 11.60
CA MET A 1 -26.07 26.20 10.61
C MET A 1 -25.93 27.02 9.33
N ALA A 2 -25.49 26.41 8.23
CA ALA A 2 -25.31 27.13 6.97
C ALA A 2 -26.64 27.17 6.22
N ASP A 3 -27.14 28.37 5.94
CA ASP A 3 -28.33 28.59 5.13
C ASP A 3 -28.08 28.07 3.71
N ILE A 4 -28.79 27.01 3.32
CA ILE A 4 -28.74 26.46 1.97
C ILE A 4 -29.56 27.40 1.07
N GLN A 5 -28.86 28.32 0.42
CA GLN A 5 -29.38 29.21 -0.60
C GLN A 5 -30.02 28.37 -1.72
N THR A 6 -31.35 28.36 -1.81
CA THR A 6 -32.09 27.68 -2.88
C THR A 6 -31.64 28.21 -4.25
N PRO A 7 -31.23 27.37 -5.22
CA PRO A 7 -30.70 27.83 -6.49
C PRO A 7 -31.85 28.09 -7.47
N ASN A 8 -32.72 29.06 -7.17
CA ASN A 8 -33.84 29.41 -8.05
C ASN A 8 -33.55 30.66 -8.90
N ARG A 9 -32.34 30.74 -9.46
CA ARG A 9 -32.04 31.64 -10.58
C ARG A 9 -32.14 30.84 -11.87
N HIS A 10 -33.36 30.71 -12.41
CA HIS A 10 -33.56 30.17 -13.74
C HIS A 10 -32.76 31.01 -14.75
N ARG A 11 -31.76 30.39 -15.38
CA ARG A 11 -30.95 31.04 -16.42
C ARG A 11 -31.88 31.41 -17.59
N PRO A 12 -31.83 32.64 -18.11
CA PRO A 12 -32.71 33.08 -19.21
C PRO A 12 -32.58 32.21 -20.46
N GLU A 13 -31.38 31.68 -20.72
CA GLU A 13 -31.07 30.73 -21.80
C GLU A 13 -31.89 29.43 -21.74
N LEU A 14 -32.34 29.01 -20.55
CA LEU A 14 -33.16 27.81 -20.38
C LEU A 14 -34.64 28.06 -20.75
N LYS A 15 -35.09 29.32 -20.77
CA LYS A 15 -36.46 29.68 -21.17
C LYS A 15 -36.67 29.63 -22.68
N GLU A 16 -35.60 29.73 -23.46
CA GLU A 16 -35.62 29.73 -24.92
C GLU A 16 -35.59 28.31 -25.51
N MET A 17 -35.16 27.32 -24.71
CA MET A 17 -35.09 25.91 -25.13
C MET A 17 -36.40 25.17 -24.89
N SER A 18 -36.71 24.24 -25.79
CA SER A 18 -37.86 23.35 -25.59
C SER A 18 -37.61 22.38 -24.44
N ALA A 19 -38.68 21.92 -23.79
CA ALA A 19 -38.58 20.92 -22.72
C ALA A 19 -37.93 19.59 -23.17
N ALA A 20 -37.93 19.29 -24.46
CA ALA A 20 -37.25 18.12 -25.03
C ALA A 20 -35.72 18.35 -25.13
N GLU A 21 -35.32 19.55 -25.51
CA GLU A 21 -33.90 19.94 -25.62
C GLU A 21 -33.24 20.05 -24.25
N LEU A 22 -33.96 20.59 -23.26
CA LEU A 22 -33.52 20.59 -21.86
C LEU A 22 -33.25 19.17 -21.33
N ARG A 23 -34.12 18.21 -21.65
CA ARG A 23 -33.94 16.81 -21.24
C ARG A 23 -32.74 16.17 -21.94
N ARG A 24 -32.53 16.43 -23.24
CA ARG A 24 -31.37 15.93 -23.98
C ARG A 24 -30.06 16.44 -23.37
N ARG A 25 -29.95 17.76 -23.14
CA ARG A 25 -28.77 18.35 -22.49
C ARG A 25 -28.55 17.80 -21.08
N MET A 26 -29.62 17.56 -20.33
CA MET A 26 -29.49 16.95 -19.00
C MET A 26 -28.87 15.55 -19.09
N THR A 27 -29.34 14.71 -20.01
CA THR A 27 -28.77 13.37 -20.24
C THR A 27 -27.32 13.43 -20.73
N GLU A 28 -26.98 14.38 -21.61
CA GLU A 28 -25.60 14.60 -22.07
C GLU A 28 -24.68 14.98 -20.89
N ILE A 29 -25.13 15.91 -20.04
CA ILE A 29 -24.37 16.33 -18.85
C ILE A 29 -24.21 15.18 -17.86
N GLU A 30 -25.27 14.40 -17.61
CA GLU A 30 -25.20 13.22 -16.74
C GLU A 30 -24.20 12.18 -17.26
N HIS A 31 -24.19 11.94 -18.57
CA HIS A 31 -23.25 11.04 -19.21
C HIS A 31 -21.81 11.55 -19.12
N GLU A 32 -21.57 12.84 -19.42
CA GLU A 32 -20.25 13.45 -19.28
C GLU A 32 -19.72 13.41 -17.84
N LEU A 33 -20.59 13.65 -16.85
CA LEU A 33 -20.23 13.54 -15.44
C LEU A 33 -19.87 12.11 -15.06
N HIS A 34 -20.62 11.12 -15.54
CA HIS A 34 -20.34 9.71 -15.29
C HIS A 34 -18.99 9.28 -15.87
N GLU A 35 -18.71 9.65 -17.13
CA GLU A 35 -17.43 9.31 -17.75
C GLU A 35 -16.25 9.99 -17.06
N ARG A 36 -16.40 11.25 -16.64
CA ARG A 36 -15.36 11.94 -15.85
C ARG A 36 -15.13 11.26 -14.50
N GLU A 37 -16.18 10.85 -13.80
CA GLU A 37 -16.04 10.15 -12.52
C GLU A 37 -15.32 8.81 -12.69
N LYS A 38 -15.61 8.09 -13.79
CA LYS A 38 -14.94 6.84 -14.13
C LYS A 38 -13.46 7.05 -14.42
N GLU A 39 -13.10 8.06 -15.21
CA GLU A 39 -11.71 8.42 -15.49
C GLU A 39 -10.95 8.83 -14.22
N GLU A 40 -11.56 9.61 -13.33
CA GLU A 40 -10.94 10.01 -12.07
C GLU A 40 -10.70 8.83 -11.15
N LYS A 41 -11.66 7.89 -11.06
CA LYS A 41 -11.51 6.64 -10.30
C LYS A 41 -10.39 5.78 -10.89
N GLU A 42 -10.28 5.69 -12.21
CA GLU A 42 -9.22 4.92 -12.87
C GLU A 42 -7.85 5.55 -12.63
N LYS A 43 -7.73 6.88 -12.75
CA LYS A 43 -6.51 7.63 -12.41
C LYS A 43 -6.12 7.45 -10.94
N ALA A 44 -7.08 7.45 -10.02
CA ALA A 44 -6.82 7.20 -8.61
C ALA A 44 -6.30 5.78 -8.36
N ARG A 45 -6.89 4.77 -9.02
CA ARG A 45 -6.42 3.38 -8.95
C ARG A 45 -5.01 3.22 -9.51
N ALA A 46 -4.71 3.85 -10.64
CA ALA A 46 -3.38 3.83 -11.25
C ALA A 46 -2.31 4.37 -10.28
N LYS A 47 -2.57 5.52 -9.62
CA LYS A 47 -1.66 6.09 -8.62
C LYS A 47 -1.43 5.18 -7.41
N VAL A 48 -2.46 4.46 -6.96
CA VAL A 48 -2.33 3.49 -5.85
C VAL A 48 -1.46 2.31 -6.27
N ILE A 49 -1.64 1.80 -7.50
CA ILE A 49 -0.85 0.70 -8.04
C ILE A 49 0.62 1.12 -8.20
N GLU A 50 0.87 2.31 -8.75
CA GLU A 50 2.22 2.88 -8.90
C GLU A 50 2.93 2.96 -7.54
N ARG A 51 2.29 3.58 -6.55
CA ARG A 51 2.84 3.67 -5.19
C ARG A 51 3.07 2.31 -4.52
N ALA A 52 2.18 1.34 -4.77
CA ALA A 52 2.35 -0.02 -4.28
C ALA A 52 3.55 -0.73 -4.95
N GLY A 53 3.78 -0.46 -6.24
CA GLY A 53 4.96 -0.89 -6.98
C GLY A 53 6.25 -0.32 -6.38
N GLU A 54 6.29 1.01 -6.17
CA GLU A 54 7.44 1.68 -5.54
C GLU A 54 7.78 1.09 -4.16
N LEU A 55 6.77 0.87 -3.32
CA LEU A 55 6.96 0.26 -2.00
C LEU A 55 7.50 -1.18 -2.11
N ARG A 56 6.97 -1.97 -3.06
CA ARG A 56 7.46 -3.33 -3.30
C ARG A 56 8.93 -3.30 -3.72
N ASP A 57 9.30 -2.42 -4.64
CA ASP A 57 10.68 -2.33 -5.12
C ASP A 57 11.63 -1.91 -4.00
N MET A 58 11.22 -0.98 -3.14
CA MET A 58 11.99 -0.65 -1.92
C MET A 58 12.14 -1.85 -0.98
N PHE A 59 11.08 -2.64 -0.77
CA PHE A 59 11.14 -3.84 0.06
C PHE A 59 12.07 -4.90 -0.53
N VAL A 60 12.00 -5.15 -1.83
CA VAL A 60 12.88 -6.11 -2.52
C VAL A 60 14.33 -5.66 -2.41
N ASN A 61 14.62 -4.38 -2.70
CA ASN A 61 15.97 -3.85 -2.56
C ASN A 61 16.49 -3.96 -1.12
N ALA A 62 15.67 -3.68 -0.12
CA ALA A 62 16.06 -3.85 1.29
C ALA A 62 16.34 -5.32 1.66
N LEU A 63 15.60 -6.27 1.07
CA LEU A 63 15.88 -7.70 1.25
C LEU A 63 17.17 -8.12 0.54
N ASP A 64 17.40 -7.63 -0.66
CA ASP A 64 18.62 -7.90 -1.42
C ASP A 64 19.85 -7.31 -0.72
N GLU A 65 19.74 -6.09 -0.17
CA GLU A 65 20.78 -5.48 0.66
C GLU A 65 21.03 -6.27 1.95
N ALA A 66 19.97 -6.75 2.62
CA ALA A 66 20.12 -7.59 3.82
C ALA A 66 20.79 -8.93 3.49
N ALA A 67 20.42 -9.57 2.38
CA ALA A 67 21.04 -10.80 1.91
C ALA A 67 22.52 -10.59 1.54
N ALA A 68 22.84 -9.48 0.86
CA ALA A 68 24.22 -9.11 0.55
C ALA A 68 25.06 -8.88 1.82
N LEU A 69 24.48 -8.24 2.85
CA LEU A 69 25.13 -8.06 4.15
C LEU A 69 25.32 -9.39 4.91
N GLU A 70 24.39 -10.34 4.78
CA GLU A 70 24.54 -11.71 5.31
C GLU A 70 25.62 -12.52 4.58
N GLU A 71 25.90 -12.22 3.31
CA GLU A 71 27.01 -12.81 2.56
C GLU A 71 28.37 -12.15 2.89
N GLU A 72 28.41 -10.83 3.06
CA GLU A 72 29.62 -10.08 3.39
C GLU A 72 30.07 -10.26 4.85
N HIS A 73 29.11 -10.35 5.78
CA HIS A 73 29.37 -10.75 7.14
C HIS A 73 28.97 -12.21 7.27
N GLU A 74 29.92 -13.15 7.40
CA GLU A 74 29.66 -14.53 7.84
C GLU A 74 29.02 -14.54 9.26
N LEU A 75 27.82 -14.01 9.40
CA LEU A 75 26.97 -14.05 10.57
C LEU A 75 26.42 -15.47 10.65
N SER A 76 27.31 -16.43 10.84
CA SER A 76 26.97 -17.66 11.53
C SER A 76 26.44 -17.23 12.91
N ILE A 77 25.11 -17.27 13.07
CA ILE A 77 24.37 -16.82 14.26
C ILE A 77 24.65 -17.81 15.39
N ILE A 78 25.88 -17.83 15.87
CA ILE A 78 26.23 -18.19 17.23
C ILE A 78 27.36 -17.24 17.61
N PRO A 79 27.12 -16.26 18.50
CA PRO A 79 28.21 -15.48 19.10
C PRO A 79 29.32 -16.44 19.54
N VAL A 80 30.58 -16.13 19.28
CA VAL A 80 31.72 -17.04 19.55
C VAL A 80 31.65 -17.62 20.97
N ASN A 81 31.23 -16.79 21.92
CA ASN A 81 30.99 -17.11 23.33
C ASN A 81 29.92 -18.21 23.54
N LEU A 82 28.89 -18.26 22.70
CA LEU A 82 27.83 -19.28 22.68
C LEU A 82 28.24 -20.53 21.88
N ARG A 83 29.17 -20.42 20.93
CA ARG A 83 29.66 -21.56 20.15
C ARG A 83 30.48 -22.48 21.04
N GLU A 84 31.43 -21.92 21.79
CA GLU A 84 32.20 -22.68 22.79
C GLU A 84 31.31 -23.31 23.87
N PHE A 85 30.17 -22.69 24.18
CA PHE A 85 29.21 -23.21 25.17
C PHE A 85 28.31 -24.35 24.62
N CYS A 86 27.98 -24.33 23.33
CA CYS A 86 26.98 -25.20 22.70
C CYS A 86 27.55 -26.22 21.70
N THR A 87 28.86 -26.22 21.43
CA THR A 87 29.53 -27.19 20.56
C THR A 87 30.58 -28.00 21.30
N ASP A 88 30.72 -29.29 20.98
CA ASP A 88 31.76 -30.14 21.55
C ASP A 88 33.15 -29.86 20.94
N SER A 89 34.19 -30.54 21.44
CA SER A 89 35.56 -30.40 20.92
C SER A 89 35.74 -30.84 19.45
N LYS A 90 34.70 -31.36 18.81
CA LYS A 90 34.65 -31.76 17.40
C LYS A 90 33.79 -30.80 16.56
N GLY A 91 33.27 -29.72 17.14
CA GLY A 91 32.46 -28.71 16.47
C GLY A 91 31.00 -29.10 16.21
N ALA A 92 30.52 -30.21 16.80
CA ALA A 92 29.13 -30.62 16.66
C ALA A 92 28.24 -29.91 17.70
N PHE A 93 27.04 -29.47 17.31
CA PHE A 93 26.05 -28.88 18.22
C PHE A 93 25.60 -29.92 19.26
N ALA A 94 25.99 -29.71 20.51
CA ALA A 94 25.77 -30.62 21.62
C ALA A 94 25.15 -29.85 22.82
N PRO A 95 23.86 -29.49 22.75
CA PRO A 95 23.18 -28.84 23.86
C PRO A 95 23.19 -29.82 25.05
N SER A 96 24.03 -29.53 26.04
CA SER A 96 24.24 -30.46 27.15
C SER A 96 22.92 -30.76 27.88
N LYS A 97 22.78 -31.99 28.39
CA LYS A 97 21.67 -32.51 29.23
C LYS A 97 21.35 -31.66 30.49
N LYS A 98 21.99 -30.51 30.69
CA LYS A 98 21.85 -29.59 31.83
C LYS A 98 21.00 -28.36 31.54
N TRP A 99 20.16 -28.34 30.50
CA TRP A 99 19.00 -27.44 30.43
C TRP A 99 18.04 -27.79 31.59
N ARG A 100 18.43 -27.44 32.82
CA ARG A 100 17.58 -27.49 33.98
C ARG A 100 16.48 -26.47 33.71
N LYS A 101 15.22 -26.93 33.75
CA LYS A 101 14.04 -26.06 33.71
C LYS A 101 14.29 -24.83 34.61
N PRO A 102 13.95 -23.61 34.18
CA PRO A 102 13.95 -22.48 35.09
C PRO A 102 13.13 -22.88 36.33
N ARG A 103 13.69 -22.68 37.53
CA ARG A 103 12.94 -22.95 38.76
C ARG A 103 11.71 -22.03 38.78
N PRO A 104 10.57 -22.49 39.32
CA PRO A 104 9.31 -21.75 39.34
C PRO A 104 9.46 -20.39 40.03
#